data_AF-A0A024GYX9-F1
#
_entry.id   AF-A0A024GYX9-F1
#
_cell.length_a   1.000
_cell.length_b   1.000
_cell.length_c   1.000
_cell.angle_alpha   90.00
_cell.angle_beta   90.00
_cell.angle_gamma   90.00
#
_symmetry.space_group_name_H-M   'P 1'
#
loop_
_entity.id
_entity.type
_entity.pdbx_description
1 polymer ?
#
loop_
_entity_poly.entity_id
_entity_poly.type
_entity_poly.pdbx_seq_one_letter_code
_entity_poly.pdbx_strand_id
1 'polypeptide(L)' 'MTHEEIRAALEDAADTNAIVTVTKDDGRTFTGAVHRHATDPALFTIRSGGRGRPAVVHPADVEDVIFE' A
#
# COMPACT_ATOMS: atom_id res chain seq x y z
N MET A 1 -12.52 1.83 5.83
CA MET A 1 -12.88 1.97 4.40
C MET A 1 -13.40 0.63 3.87
N THR A 2 -14.11 0.61 2.75
CA THR A 2 -14.41 -0.64 2.04
C THR A 2 -13.17 -1.16 1.31
N HIS A 3 -13.14 -2.45 0.99
CA HIS A 3 -12.05 -3.07 0.24
C HIS A 3 -11.82 -2.40 -1.13
N GLU A 4 -12.89 -2.00 -1.80
CA GLU A 4 -12.82 -1.31 -3.10
C GLU A 4 -12.21 0.09 -2.97
N GLU A 5 -12.57 0.84 -1.92
CA GLU A 5 -11.99 2.17 -1.65
C GLU A 5 -10.48 2.08 -1.37
N ILE A 6 -10.07 1.09 -0.58
CA ILE A 6 -8.64 0.87 -0.28
C ILE A 6 -7.87 0.49 -1.54
N ARG A 7 -8.43 -0.40 -2.36
CA ARG A 7 -7.82 -0.78 -3.64
C ARG A 7 -7.65 0.46 -4.53
N ALA A 8 -8.70 1.26 -4.69
CA ALA A 8 -8.65 2.46 -5.49
C ALA A 8 -7.61 3.47 -4.96
N ALA A 9 -7.51 3.65 -3.64
CA ALA A 9 -6.51 4.50 -3.02
C ALA A 9 -5.07 4.02 -3.29
N LEU A 10 -4.81 2.71 -3.21
CA LEU A 10 -3.50 2.13 -3.52
C LEU A 10 -3.17 2.20 -5.02
N GLU A 11 -4.16 2.06 -5.89
CA GLU A 11 -4.01 2.23 -7.34
C GLU A 11 -3.63 3.68 -7.68
N ASP A 12 -4.38 4.64 -7.15
CA ASP A 12 -4.09 6.07 -7.31
C ASP A 12 -2.69 6.43 -6.79
N ALA A 13 -2.33 5.96 -5.58
CA ALA A 13 -1.01 6.18 -5.01
C ALA A 13 0.11 5.57 -5.87
N ALA A 14 -0.14 4.43 -6.51
CA ALA A 14 0.83 3.79 -7.41
C ALA A 14 0.98 4.54 -8.73
N ASP A 15 -0.09 5.13 -9.27
CA ASP A 15 -0.07 5.93 -10.50
C ASP A 15 0.57 7.31 -10.27
N THR A 16 0.33 7.92 -9.11
CA THR A 16 0.89 9.23 -8.72
C THR A 16 2.27 9.13 -8.06
N ASN A 17 2.72 7.91 -7.75
CA ASN A 17 3.92 7.64 -6.96
C ASN A 17 3.92 8.39 -5.61
N ALA A 18 2.74 8.52 -5.00
CA ALA A 18 2.53 9.17 -3.72
C ALA A 18 3.14 8.35 -2.57
N ILE A 19 3.58 9.05 -1.53
CA ILE A 19 3.93 8.42 -0.26
C ILE A 19 2.64 8.24 0.53
N VAL A 20 2.41 7.03 1.00
CA VAL A 20 1.27 6.72 1.86
C VAL A 20 1.73 5.98 3.10
N THR A 21 0.90 6.05 4.13
CA THR A 21 0.95 5.20 5.31
C THR A 21 -0.20 4.21 5.25
N VAL A 22 0.12 2.91 5.21
CA VAL A 22 -0.86 1.81 5.16
C VAL A 22 -0.85 1.08 6.48
N THR A 23 -2.03 0.91 7.07
CA THR A 23 -2.23 0.13 8.29
C THR A 23 -2.94 -1.17 7.94
N LYS A 24 -2.33 -2.31 8.29
CA LYS A 24 -2.92 -3.63 8.11
C LYS A 24 -3.89 -3.98 9.23
N ASP A 25 -4.75 -4.97 8.99
CA ASP A 25 -5.67 -5.53 9.99
C ASP A 25 -4.95 -6.06 11.25
N ASP A 26 -3.69 -6.48 11.12
CA ASP A 26 -2.87 -6.94 12.24
C ASP A 26 -2.24 -5.79 13.06
N GLY A 27 -2.56 -4.54 12.72
CA GLY A 27 -2.06 -3.33 13.37
C GLY A 27 -0.66 -2.91 12.94
N ARG A 28 -0.06 -3.58 11.94
CA ARG A 28 1.23 -3.17 11.36
C ARG A 28 1.04 -1.99 10.42
N THR A 29 1.95 -1.04 10.52
CA THR A 29 1.95 0.15 9.66
C THR A 29 3.17 0.18 8.76
N PHE A 30 2.97 0.53 7.49
CA PHE A 30 4.01 0.67 6.48
C PHE A 30 3.90 2.03 5.81
N THR A 31 4.98 2.81 5.82
CA THR A 31 5.02 4.11 5.15
C THR A 31 5.99 4.07 3.98
N GLY A 32 5.56 4.52 2.80
CA GLY A 32 6.42 4.57 1.62
C GLY A 32 5.68 4.78 0.31
N ALA A 33 6.43 4.76 -0.79
CA ALA A 33 5.88 4.86 -2.14
C ALA A 33 5.18 3.55 -2.52
N VAL A 34 3.97 3.66 -3.07
CA VAL A 34 3.20 2.51 -3.54
C VAL A 34 3.61 2.15 -4.96
N HIS A 35 3.74 0.87 -5.23
CA HIS A 35 3.94 0.34 -6.57
C HIS A 35 3.04 -0.88 -6.77
N ARG A 36 2.58 -1.11 -8.00
CA ARG A 36 1.92 -2.38 -8.35
C ARG A 36 2.93 -3.52 -8.25
N HIS A 37 2.51 -4.65 -7.70
CA HIS A 37 3.38 -5.82 -7.60
C HIS A 37 3.63 -6.42 -8.99
N ALA A 38 4.89 -6.76 -9.28
CA ALA A 38 5.32 -7.08 -10.65
C ALA A 38 4.70 -8.38 -11.21
N THR A 39 4.36 -9.33 -10.34
CA THR A 39 3.87 -10.66 -10.73
C THR A 39 2.41 -10.91 -10.34
N ASP A 40 1.80 -10.05 -9.53
CA ASP A 40 0.45 -10.25 -9.01
C ASP A 40 -0.32 -8.92 -9.01
N PRO A 41 -1.37 -8.78 -9.84
CA PRO A 41 -2.14 -7.53 -9.95
C PRO A 41 -3.09 -7.27 -8.77
N ALA A 42 -3.25 -8.21 -7.85
CA ALA A 42 -4.00 -8.03 -6.62
C ALA A 42 -3.12 -7.51 -5.47
N LEU A 43 -1.80 -7.48 -5.64
CA LEU A 43 -0.85 -7.06 -4.61
C LEU A 43 -0.22 -5.70 -4.90
N PHE A 44 0.09 -4.98 -3.82
CA PHE A 44 0.82 -3.72 -3.86
C PHE A 44 2.11 -3.85 -3.06
N THR A 45 3.14 -3.15 -3.53
CA THR A 45 4.46 -3.10 -2.92
C THR A 45 4.70 -1.71 -2.37
N ILE A 46 4.95 -1.59 -1.08
CA ILE A 46 5.28 -0.33 -0.41
C ILE A 46 6.79 -0.28 -0.20
N ARG A 47 7.43 0.71 -0.82
CA ARG A 47 8.86 0.97 -0.66
C ARG A 47 9.06 2.12 0.31
N SER A 48 9.37 1.77 1.55
CA SER A 48 9.88 2.73 2.54
C SER A 48 11.27 3.21 2.08
N GLY A 49 11.55 4.51 2.10
CA GLY A 49 12.81 5.10 1.61
C GLY A 49 14.09 4.65 2.35
N GLY A 50 13.99 3.76 3.33
CA GLY A 50 15.12 3.15 4.03
C GLY A 50 15.65 1.88 3.34
N ARG A 51 16.78 1.33 3.83
CA ARG A 51 17.38 0.07 3.36
C ARG A 51 16.56 -1.19 3.72
N GLY A 52 15.26 -1.06 3.92
CA GLY A 52 14.35 -2.16 4.25
C GLY A 52 13.95 -2.96 3.01
N ARG A 53 13.51 -4.20 3.23
CA ARG A 53 12.79 -4.94 2.18
C ARG A 53 11.46 -4.23 1.91
N PRO A 54 11.02 -4.11 0.65
CA PRO A 54 9.68 -3.62 0.34
C PRO A 54 8.62 -4.46 1.05
N ALA A 55 7.59 -3.81 1.58
CA ALA A 55 6.45 -4.50 2.15
C ALA A 55 5.47 -4.86 1.02
N VAL A 56 4.93 -6.08 1.06
CA VAL A 56 3.89 -6.50 0.12
C VAL A 56 2.57 -6.56 0.88
N VAL A 57 1.55 -5.92 0.36
CA VAL A 57 0.23 -5.83 1.00
C VAL A 57 -0.86 -6.24 0.01
N HIS A 58 -1.83 -7.00 0.51
CA HIS A 58 -3.07 -7.27 -0.20
C HIS A 58 -4.12 -6.27 0.30
N PRO A 59 -4.92 -5.61 -0.56
CA PRO A 59 -5.89 -4.60 -0.14
C PRO A 59 -6.97 -5.11 0.81
N ALA A 60 -7.19 -6.43 0.89
CA ALA A 60 -8.13 -7.04 1.84
C ALA A 60 -7.56 -7.12 3.27
N ASP A 61 -6.24 -7.04 3.42
CA ASP A 61 -5.55 -7.06 4.71
C ASP A 61 -5.27 -5.64 5.23
N VAL A 62 -5.86 -4.63 4.60
CA VAL A 62 -5.61 -3.22 4.90
C VAL A 62 -6.86 -2.68 5.58
N GLU A 63 -6.66 -2.01 6.70
CA GLU A 63 -7.72 -1.33 7.43
C GLU A 63 -7.82 0.13 6.97
N ASP A 64 -6.67 0.77 6.77
CA ASP A 64 -6.58 2.21 6.50
C ASP A 64 -5.38 2.58 5.60
N VAL A 65 -5.55 3.66 4.83
CA VAL A 65 -4.54 4.24 3.93
C VAL A 65 -4.59 5.75 4.07
N ILE A 66 -3.46 6.36 4.42
CA ILE A 66 -3.32 7.80 4.63
C ILE A 66 -2.28 8.34 3.65
N PHE A 67 -2.65 9.36 2.87
CA PHE A 67 -1.72 10.07 1.98
C PHE A 67 -0.93 11.12 2.76
N GLU A 68 0.38 11.18 2.56
CA GLU A 68 1.25 12.24 3.11
C GLU A 68 1.32 13.49 2.22
#